data_AF-A0A833FYB1-F1
#
_entry.id   AF-A0A833FYB1-F1
#
_cell.length_a   1.000
_cell.length_b   1.000
_cell.length_c   1.000
_cell.angle_alpha   90.00
_cell.angle_beta   90.00
_cell.angle_gamma   90.00
#
_symmetry.space_group_name_H-M   'P 1'
#
loop_
_entity.id
_entity.type
_entity.pdbx_description
1 polymer ?
#
loop_
_entity_poly.entity_id
_entity_poly.type
_entity_poly.pdbx_seq_one_letter_code
_entity_poly.pdbx_strand_id
1 'polypeptide(L)'
;MESLLIDDEGRLRKYPAPSARLRLLDAGGRAPAHPILETRGWILVENSAIALKIDINPALVSEKALCGLIYWLADQEGERVIIGVCDDGWSHEVLPSRRLAQRRIVELVSACRRNRDGRFLASSAELAAARAAPFRALIAECGPTADRGRIADILRNGLADRYTAVRLDPGSGELIVEGMGEGYRGYAAGQRASILNGRVEDQPDYDYGRWVGDGFRQVLKQGTPLLEDVDAIINWPGAEPRRHLYTRLVLPIARKKGETWLLSASLERSDIDLRSGSQGGLEIVDDLVSG
;
A
#
# COMPACT_ATOMS: atom_id res chain seq x y z
N MET A 1 -8.67 -33.11 2.39
CA MET A 1 -8.61 -31.65 2.50
C MET A 1 -8.56 -31.35 3.98
N GLU A 2 -7.39 -30.91 4.45
CA GLU A 2 -7.19 -30.54 5.84
C GLU A 2 -7.25 -29.01 5.92
N SER A 3 -8.11 -28.51 6.80
CA SER A 3 -8.24 -27.08 7.08
C SER A 3 -7.61 -26.81 8.45
N LEU A 4 -6.72 -25.81 8.51
CA LEU A 4 -6.02 -25.41 9.73
C LEU A 4 -6.21 -23.91 9.94
N LEU A 5 -6.25 -23.49 11.20
CA LEU A 5 -6.13 -22.08 11.58
C LEU A 5 -4.72 -21.81 12.08
N ILE A 6 -4.18 -20.65 11.74
CA ILE A 6 -3.00 -20.07 12.38
C ILE A 6 -3.50 -18.98 13.31
N ASP A 7 -3.26 -19.16 14.60
CA ASP A 7 -3.68 -18.20 15.61
C ASP A 7 -2.77 -16.97 15.68
N ASP A 8 -3.11 -16.03 16.55
CA ASP A 8 -2.38 -14.80 16.84
C ASP A 8 -0.98 -15.00 17.43
N GLU A 9 -0.68 -16.23 17.88
CA GLU A 9 0.63 -16.67 18.35
C GLU A 9 1.42 -17.44 17.27
N GLY A 10 0.89 -17.53 16.05
CA GLY A 10 1.53 -18.23 14.93
C GLY A 10 1.42 -19.75 14.99
N ARG A 11 0.54 -20.30 15.85
CA ARG A 11 0.40 -21.74 16.05
C ARG A 11 -0.70 -22.31 15.17
N LEU A 12 -0.40 -23.44 14.54
CA LEU A 12 -1.37 -24.23 13.78
C LEU A 12 -2.34 -24.93 14.72
N ARG A 13 -3.63 -24.78 14.44
CA ARG A 13 -4.73 -25.44 15.14
C ARG A 13 -5.59 -26.16 14.13
N LYS A 14 -5.96 -27.39 14.46
CA LYS A 14 -6.92 -28.15 13.64
C LYS A 14 -8.23 -27.39 13.59
N TYR A 15 -8.70 -27.14 12.39
CA TYR A 15 -10.02 -26.56 12.17
C TYR A 15 -10.97 -27.68 11.72
N PRO A 16 -12.13 -27.85 12.37
CA PRO A 16 -13.04 -28.95 12.02
C PRO A 16 -13.43 -28.90 10.54
N ALA A 17 -13.38 -30.06 9.90
CA ALA A 17 -13.58 -30.24 8.47
C ALA A 17 -14.97 -29.78 7.98
N PRO A 18 -15.15 -29.47 6.67
CA PRO A 18 -16.23 -28.64 6.15
C PRO A 18 -17.59 -29.34 5.96
N SER A 19 -17.93 -30.39 6.70
CA SER A 19 -19.21 -31.09 6.49
C SER A 19 -20.45 -30.28 6.91
N ALA A 20 -20.28 -29.15 7.61
CA ALA A 20 -21.37 -28.22 7.94
C ALA A 20 -21.49 -27.02 6.97
N ARG A 21 -20.58 -26.85 5.98
CA ARG A 21 -20.45 -25.59 5.21
C ARG A 21 -20.94 -25.60 3.77
N LEU A 22 -21.32 -26.76 3.22
CA LEU A 22 -21.82 -26.88 1.84
C LEU A 22 -23.29 -26.44 1.65
N ARG A 23 -23.90 -25.71 2.60
CA ARG A 23 -25.32 -25.34 2.55
C ARG A 23 -25.66 -23.86 2.68
N LEU A 24 -24.70 -22.94 2.63
CA LEU A 24 -25.03 -21.52 2.41
C LEU A 24 -24.09 -20.91 1.38
N LEU A 25 -24.30 -21.29 0.12
CA LEU A 25 -24.21 -20.30 -0.94
C LEU A 25 -25.44 -19.42 -0.76
N ASP A 26 -25.28 -18.21 -0.22
CA ASP A 26 -26.30 -17.19 -0.48
C ASP A 26 -26.41 -17.03 -2.00
N ALA A 27 -27.62 -16.74 -2.49
CA ALA A 27 -27.96 -16.64 -3.90
C ALA A 27 -27.15 -15.59 -4.71
N GLY A 28 -26.13 -14.96 -4.10
CA GLY A 28 -25.17 -14.05 -4.71
C GLY A 28 -23.70 -14.50 -4.70
N GLY A 29 -23.39 -15.76 -4.34
CA GLY A 29 -22.03 -16.31 -4.48
C GLY A 29 -20.97 -15.81 -3.49
N ARG A 30 -21.37 -15.19 -2.37
CA ARG A 30 -20.47 -14.86 -1.27
C ARG A 30 -20.16 -16.12 -0.45
N ALA A 31 -18.88 -16.45 -0.32
CA ALA A 31 -18.43 -17.44 0.67
C ALA A 31 -18.71 -16.90 2.09
N PRO A 32 -19.14 -17.73 3.04
CA PRO A 32 -19.47 -17.26 4.38
C PRO A 32 -18.24 -16.67 5.06
N ALA A 33 -18.36 -15.41 5.44
CA ALA A 33 -17.50 -14.69 6.37
C ALA A 33 -17.12 -15.57 7.56
N HIS A 34 -15.83 -15.67 7.87
CA HIS A 34 -15.38 -16.42 9.03
C HIS A 34 -15.18 -15.45 10.20
N PRO A 35 -16.00 -15.49 11.26
CA PRO A 35 -15.97 -14.47 12.30
C PRO A 35 -14.60 -14.33 12.98
N ILE A 36 -13.85 -15.43 13.11
CA ILE A 36 -12.51 -15.42 13.71
C ILE A 36 -11.44 -14.73 12.84
N LEU A 37 -11.60 -14.75 11.51
CA LEU A 37 -10.72 -14.00 10.59
C LEU A 37 -11.03 -12.50 10.71
N GLU A 38 -12.31 -12.15 10.85
CA GLU A 38 -12.82 -10.77 10.92
C GLU A 38 -12.71 -10.11 12.30
N THR A 39 -12.57 -10.88 13.38
CA THR A 39 -12.51 -10.33 14.75
C THR A 39 -11.16 -10.54 15.42
N ARG A 40 -10.42 -11.60 15.06
CA ARG A 40 -9.17 -11.97 15.75
C ARG A 40 -7.94 -11.96 14.87
N GLY A 41 -8.09 -11.77 13.56
CA GLY A 41 -6.95 -11.74 12.63
C GLY A 41 -6.19 -13.06 12.54
N TRP A 42 -6.84 -14.17 12.91
CA TRP A 42 -6.32 -15.51 12.62
C TRP A 42 -6.32 -15.73 11.10
N ILE A 43 -5.64 -16.77 10.65
CA ILE A 43 -5.50 -17.08 9.22
C ILE A 43 -6.02 -18.49 8.98
N LEU A 44 -6.86 -18.68 7.97
CA LEU A 44 -7.33 -20.00 7.56
C LEU A 44 -6.45 -20.48 6.41
N VAL A 45 -5.91 -21.67 6.55
CA VAL A 45 -5.13 -22.33 5.50
C VAL A 45 -5.72 -23.69 5.17
N GLU A 46 -5.81 -24.01 3.89
CA GLU A 46 -6.30 -25.29 3.41
C GLU A 46 -5.31 -25.88 2.39
N ASN A 47 -4.96 -27.14 2.59
CA ASN A 47 -4.17 -27.88 1.64
C ASN A 47 -5.08 -28.83 0.84
N SER A 48 -5.11 -28.62 -0.48
CA SER A 48 -5.80 -29.47 -1.45
C SER A 48 -4.80 -29.99 -2.50
N ALA A 49 -5.19 -31.04 -3.22
CA ALA A 49 -4.37 -31.62 -4.28
C ALA A 49 -4.06 -30.65 -5.46
N ILE A 50 -4.81 -29.54 -5.60
CA ILE A 50 -4.76 -28.64 -6.77
C ILE A 50 -4.14 -27.28 -6.42
N ALA A 51 -4.37 -26.80 -5.20
CA ALA A 51 -3.85 -25.52 -4.73
C ALA A 51 -3.84 -25.45 -3.20
N LEU A 52 -2.97 -24.61 -2.68
CA LEU A 52 -3.04 -24.11 -1.31
C LEU A 52 -4.04 -22.95 -1.28
N LYS A 53 -4.94 -22.92 -0.31
CA LYS A 53 -5.85 -21.79 -0.09
C LYS A 53 -5.51 -21.10 1.22
N ILE A 54 -5.48 -19.77 1.21
CA ILE A 54 -5.19 -18.92 2.36
C ILE A 54 -6.26 -17.85 2.43
N ASP A 55 -7.04 -17.83 3.49
CA ASP A 55 -8.02 -16.77 3.75
C ASP A 55 -7.51 -15.91 4.92
N ILE A 56 -7.39 -14.60 4.69
CA ILE A 56 -6.71 -13.66 5.59
C ILE A 56 -7.46 -12.33 5.67
N ASN A 57 -7.54 -11.75 6.88
CA ASN A 57 -7.85 -10.33 7.05
C ASN A 57 -6.55 -9.57 7.36
N PRO A 58 -5.91 -8.93 6.38
CA PRO A 58 -4.57 -8.36 6.57
C PRO A 58 -4.51 -7.24 7.60
N ALA A 59 -5.65 -6.58 7.90
CA ALA A 59 -5.73 -5.51 8.89
C ALA A 59 -5.63 -6.01 10.33
N LEU A 60 -5.97 -7.25 10.59
CA LEU A 60 -6.02 -7.82 11.94
C LEU A 60 -4.87 -8.77 12.24
N VAL A 61 -4.12 -9.21 11.23
CA VAL A 61 -3.08 -10.24 11.36
C VAL A 61 -1.90 -9.77 12.23
N SER A 62 -1.64 -10.54 13.29
CA SER A 62 -0.48 -10.35 14.15
C SER A 62 0.83 -10.72 13.44
N GLU A 63 1.97 -10.23 13.93
CA GLU A 63 3.27 -10.54 13.32
C GLU A 63 3.62 -12.01 13.47
N LYS A 64 3.31 -12.60 14.63
CA LYS A 64 3.50 -14.02 14.90
C LYS A 64 2.62 -14.88 13.98
N ALA A 65 1.36 -14.49 13.75
CA ALA A 65 0.47 -15.17 12.79
C ALA A 65 1.04 -15.12 11.37
N LEU A 66 1.54 -13.96 10.93
CA LEU A 66 2.21 -13.82 9.64
C LEU A 66 3.45 -14.71 9.55
N CYS A 67 4.32 -14.73 10.56
CA CYS A 67 5.48 -15.62 10.58
C CYS A 67 5.05 -17.10 10.50
N GLY A 68 4.05 -17.51 11.29
CA GLY A 68 3.50 -18.86 11.25
C GLY A 68 2.99 -19.26 9.86
N LEU A 69 2.34 -18.32 9.15
CA LEU A 69 1.90 -18.53 7.78
C LEU A 69 3.08 -18.70 6.80
N ILE A 70 4.12 -17.87 6.93
CA ILE A 70 5.30 -17.96 6.05
C ILE A 70 6.03 -19.30 6.24
N TYR A 71 6.18 -19.75 7.49
CA TYR A 71 6.73 -21.08 7.79
C TYR A 71 5.85 -22.19 7.24
N TRP A 72 4.54 -22.14 7.49
CA TRP A 72 3.61 -23.14 6.96
C TRP A 72 3.68 -23.23 5.43
N LEU A 73 3.72 -22.10 4.72
CA LEU A 73 3.86 -22.03 3.26
C LEU A 73 5.18 -22.65 2.77
N ALA A 74 6.27 -22.42 3.49
CA ALA A 74 7.58 -22.99 3.13
C ALA A 74 7.57 -24.53 3.17
N ASP A 75 6.80 -25.10 4.10
CA ASP A 75 6.70 -26.56 4.31
C ASP A 75 5.72 -27.26 3.36
N GLN A 76 4.98 -26.55 2.49
CA GLN A 76 4.03 -27.17 1.57
C GLN A 76 4.66 -27.56 0.22
N GLU A 77 4.19 -28.63 -0.42
CA GLU A 77 4.69 -29.06 -1.74
C GLU A 77 3.96 -28.37 -2.92
N GLY A 78 2.79 -27.77 -2.69
CA GLY A 78 1.97 -27.16 -3.75
C GLY A 78 2.45 -25.77 -4.19
N GLU A 79 2.61 -25.56 -5.50
CA GLU A 79 3.07 -24.27 -6.04
C GLU A 79 1.94 -23.25 -6.25
N ARG A 80 0.74 -23.70 -6.61
CA ARG A 80 -0.40 -22.81 -6.84
C ARG A 80 -1.04 -22.39 -5.53
N VAL A 81 -1.19 -21.09 -5.33
CA VAL A 81 -1.79 -20.52 -4.12
C VAL A 81 -2.99 -19.65 -4.48
N ILE A 82 -4.08 -19.80 -3.73
CA ILE A 82 -5.27 -18.94 -3.79
C ILE A 82 -5.30 -18.13 -2.49
N ILE A 83 -5.32 -16.80 -2.60
CA ILE A 83 -5.42 -15.90 -1.46
C ILE A 83 -6.81 -15.28 -1.46
N GLY A 84 -7.60 -15.57 -0.42
CA GLY A 84 -8.82 -14.84 -0.08
C GLY A 84 -8.49 -13.69 0.88
N VAL A 85 -8.77 -12.45 0.48
CA VAL A 85 -8.51 -11.25 1.28
C VAL A 85 -9.84 -10.69 1.77
N CYS A 86 -9.94 -10.52 3.09
CA CYS A 86 -11.04 -9.86 3.77
C CYS A 86 -10.66 -8.40 4.08
N ASP A 87 -11.26 -7.47 3.35
CA ASP A 87 -11.16 -6.01 3.53
C ASP A 87 -12.57 -5.41 3.77
N ASP A 88 -13.11 -4.61 2.83
CA ASP A 88 -14.51 -4.20 2.76
C ASP A 88 -15.42 -5.30 2.17
N GLY A 89 -14.81 -6.41 1.74
CA GLY A 89 -15.45 -7.63 1.29
C GLY A 89 -14.46 -8.77 1.13
N TRP A 90 -14.90 -9.88 0.55
CA TRP A 90 -14.02 -10.99 0.19
C TRP A 90 -13.60 -10.87 -1.27
N SER A 91 -12.30 -10.72 -1.51
CA SER A 91 -11.69 -10.81 -2.84
C SER A 91 -10.77 -12.03 -2.91
N HIS A 92 -10.59 -12.59 -4.11
CA HIS A 92 -9.73 -13.76 -4.30
C HIS A 92 -8.74 -13.52 -5.44
N GLU A 93 -7.48 -13.87 -5.21
CA GLU A 93 -6.43 -13.86 -6.23
C GLU A 93 -5.71 -15.22 -6.31
N VAL A 94 -5.29 -15.59 -7.52
CA VAL A 94 -4.58 -16.84 -7.78
C VAL A 94 -3.15 -16.52 -8.19
N LEU A 95 -2.18 -17.11 -7.48
CA LEU A 95 -0.77 -16.91 -7.71
C LEU A 95 -0.10 -18.22 -8.14
N PRO A 96 0.83 -18.16 -9.10
CA PRO A 96 1.40 -19.36 -9.72
C PRO A 96 2.55 -19.99 -8.92
N SER A 97 3.03 -19.34 -7.85
CA SER A 97 4.09 -19.88 -6.99
C SER A 97 3.94 -19.43 -5.54
N ARG A 98 4.47 -20.25 -4.62
CA ARG A 98 4.52 -19.95 -3.18
C ARG A 98 5.32 -18.68 -2.89
N ARG A 99 6.43 -18.46 -3.60
CA ARG A 99 7.26 -17.26 -3.45
C ARG A 99 6.50 -15.98 -3.79
N LEU A 100 5.70 -16.00 -4.85
CA LEU A 100 4.84 -14.86 -5.21
C LEU A 100 3.74 -14.65 -4.17
N ALA A 101 3.16 -15.73 -3.63
CA ALA A 101 2.19 -15.66 -2.55
C ALA A 101 2.77 -15.08 -1.27
N GLN A 102 3.94 -15.53 -0.82
CA GLN A 102 4.62 -14.98 0.35
C GLN A 102 4.86 -13.47 0.19
N ARG A 103 5.39 -13.04 -0.96
CA ARG A 103 5.60 -11.61 -1.25
C ARG A 103 4.29 -10.83 -1.18
N ARG A 104 3.24 -11.35 -1.81
CA ARG A 104 1.92 -10.71 -1.85
C ARG A 104 1.26 -10.59 -0.48
N ILE A 105 1.35 -11.61 0.35
CA ILE A 105 0.79 -11.61 1.71
C ILE A 105 1.51 -10.60 2.59
N VAL A 106 2.85 -10.53 2.51
CA VAL A 106 3.63 -9.53 3.22
C VAL A 106 3.25 -8.11 2.77
N GLU A 107 3.07 -7.89 1.46
CA GLU A 107 2.58 -6.61 0.92
C GLU A 107 1.22 -6.23 1.50
N LEU A 108 0.25 -7.16 1.53
CA LEU A 108 -1.11 -6.94 2.04
C LEU A 108 -1.10 -6.58 3.54
N VAL A 109 -0.44 -7.37 4.38
CA VAL A 109 -0.38 -7.11 5.82
C VAL A 109 0.37 -5.81 6.12
N SER A 110 1.44 -5.53 5.38
CA SER A 110 2.18 -4.27 5.51
C SER A 110 1.31 -3.06 5.11
N ALA A 111 0.47 -3.18 4.09
CA ALA A 111 -0.49 -2.14 3.69
C ALA A 111 -1.43 -1.75 4.81
N CYS A 112 -2.06 -2.72 5.46
CA CYS A 112 -3.02 -2.40 6.51
C CYS A 112 -2.35 -1.88 7.79
N ARG A 113 -1.15 -2.36 8.14
CA ARG A 113 -0.38 -1.84 9.28
C ARG A 113 0.02 -0.37 9.10
N ARG A 114 0.39 0.02 7.87
CA ARG A 114 0.71 1.43 7.53
C ARG A 114 -0.44 2.39 7.83
N ASN A 115 -1.68 1.95 7.60
CA ASN A 115 -2.87 2.74 7.93
C ASN A 115 -3.19 2.76 9.44
N ARG A 116 -2.78 1.74 10.21
CA ARG A 116 -3.05 1.62 11.66
C ARG A 116 -2.19 2.54 12.53
N ASP A 117 -0.92 2.75 12.19
CA ASP A 117 -0.04 3.63 12.96
C ASP A 117 -0.42 5.11 12.83
N GLY A 118 -1.28 5.44 11.86
CA GLY A 118 -1.65 6.80 11.51
C GLY A 118 -0.48 7.67 11.04
N ARG A 119 0.76 7.15 10.96
CA ARG A 119 1.94 7.94 10.58
C ARG A 119 1.83 8.53 9.18
N PHE A 120 1.16 7.84 8.26
CA PHE A 120 1.00 8.29 6.87
C PHE A 120 -0.47 8.27 6.51
N LEU A 121 -1.08 9.44 6.39
CA LEU A 121 -2.46 9.61 5.96
C LEU A 121 -2.47 10.28 4.59
N ALA A 122 -3.30 9.77 3.70
CA ALA A 122 -3.65 10.45 2.45
C ALA A 122 -5.16 10.48 2.28
N SER A 123 -5.65 11.59 1.74
CA SER A 123 -7.01 11.71 1.24
C SER A 123 -6.95 11.98 -0.25
N SER A 124 -7.53 11.10 -1.06
CA SER A 124 -7.64 11.34 -2.49
C SER A 124 -8.49 12.58 -2.75
N ALA A 125 -8.01 13.43 -3.65
CA ALA A 125 -8.73 14.59 -4.13
C ALA A 125 -9.08 14.38 -5.61
N GLU A 126 -10.22 14.91 -6.04
CA GLU A 126 -10.58 14.87 -7.45
C GLU A 126 -9.57 15.68 -8.28
N LEU A 127 -9.13 15.13 -9.41
CA LEU A 127 -8.20 15.83 -10.32
C LEU A 127 -8.77 17.17 -10.80
N ALA A 128 -10.08 17.23 -11.06
CA ALA A 128 -10.78 18.46 -11.41
C ALA A 128 -10.73 19.50 -10.29
N ALA A 129 -10.65 19.04 -9.04
CA ALA A 129 -10.51 19.88 -7.86
C ALA A 129 -9.05 20.30 -7.59
N ALA A 130 -8.09 20.01 -8.47
CA ALA A 130 -6.72 20.50 -8.36
C ALA A 130 -6.70 22.04 -8.31
N ARG A 131 -6.72 22.60 -7.09
CA ARG A 131 -6.83 24.06 -6.87
C ARG A 131 -5.56 24.80 -7.28
N ALA A 132 -4.40 24.18 -7.11
CA ALA A 132 -3.12 24.78 -7.47
C ALA A 132 -2.88 24.77 -8.98
N ALA A 133 -2.61 25.94 -9.57
CA ALA A 133 -2.32 26.08 -10.99
C ALA A 133 -1.18 25.18 -11.52
N PRO A 134 -0.08 24.96 -10.78
CA PRO A 134 1.01 24.08 -11.22
C PRO A 134 0.58 22.63 -11.42
N PHE A 135 -0.31 22.09 -10.58
CA PHE A 135 -0.81 20.71 -10.76
C PHE A 135 -1.68 20.58 -12.00
N ARG A 136 -2.56 21.54 -12.28
CA ARG A 136 -3.35 21.54 -13.53
C ARG A 136 -2.44 21.58 -14.75
N ALA A 137 -1.37 22.37 -14.70
CA ALA A 137 -0.39 22.43 -15.77
C ALA A 137 0.35 21.08 -15.96
N LEU A 138 0.75 20.41 -14.88
CA LEU A 138 1.36 19.06 -14.96
C LEU A 138 0.39 18.00 -15.50
N ILE A 139 -0.89 18.04 -15.08
CA ILE A 139 -1.91 17.11 -15.58
C ILE A 139 -2.07 17.27 -17.10
N ALA A 140 -2.02 18.50 -17.62
CA ALA A 140 -2.07 18.75 -19.06
C ALA A 140 -0.85 18.19 -19.83
N GLU A 141 0.27 17.96 -19.15
CA GLU A 141 1.48 17.34 -19.71
C GLU A 141 1.53 15.81 -19.47
N CYS A 142 0.44 15.20 -19.01
CA CYS A 142 0.36 13.75 -18.81
C CYS A 142 0.32 13.02 -20.16
N GLY A 143 1.10 11.94 -20.30
CA GLY A 143 1.06 11.05 -21.47
C GLY A 143 2.29 11.11 -22.38
N PRO A 144 2.20 10.56 -23.62
CA PRO A 144 3.35 10.30 -24.48
C PRO A 144 3.91 11.52 -25.21
N THR A 145 3.16 12.62 -25.26
CA THR A 145 3.53 13.87 -25.91
C THR A 145 3.99 14.94 -24.93
N ALA A 146 4.26 14.57 -23.68
CA ALA A 146 4.69 15.45 -22.61
C ALA A 146 5.91 16.31 -23.00
N ASP A 147 5.79 17.63 -22.88
CA ASP A 147 6.91 18.55 -23.09
C ASP A 147 7.78 18.62 -21.83
N ARG A 148 9.01 18.11 -21.95
CA ARG A 148 9.98 18.06 -20.85
C ARG A 148 10.45 19.42 -20.39
N GLY A 149 10.65 20.35 -21.31
CA GLY A 149 11.08 21.71 -20.97
C GLY A 149 10.00 22.38 -20.15
N ARG A 150 8.75 22.24 -20.60
CA ARG A 150 7.59 22.76 -19.88
C ARG A 150 7.39 22.10 -18.51
N ILE A 151 7.50 20.77 -18.41
CA ILE A 151 7.45 20.06 -17.13
C ILE A 151 8.52 20.61 -16.19
N ALA A 152 9.78 20.72 -16.64
CA ALA A 152 10.87 21.24 -15.81
C ALA A 152 10.62 22.67 -15.33
N ASP A 153 10.03 23.53 -16.16
CA ASP A 153 9.67 24.90 -15.78
C ASP A 153 8.52 24.94 -14.76
N ILE A 154 7.51 24.08 -14.90
CA ILE A 154 6.43 23.95 -13.91
C ILE A 154 6.98 23.47 -12.56
N LEU A 155 7.86 22.46 -12.58
CA LEU A 155 8.47 21.91 -11.38
C LEU A 155 9.29 22.96 -10.62
N ARG A 156 10.19 23.67 -11.31
CA ARG A 156 11.06 24.68 -10.70
C ARG A 156 10.28 25.90 -10.20
N ASN A 157 9.43 26.47 -11.05
CA ASN A 157 8.79 27.75 -10.76
C ASN A 157 7.47 27.62 -10.00
N GLY A 158 6.73 26.53 -10.24
CA GLY A 158 5.40 26.31 -9.66
C GLY A 158 5.40 25.46 -8.40
N LEU A 159 6.38 24.56 -8.26
CA LEU A 159 6.42 23.57 -7.17
C LEU A 159 7.73 23.61 -6.38
N ALA A 160 8.47 24.72 -6.46
CA ALA A 160 9.73 24.95 -5.75
C ALA A 160 10.73 23.78 -5.89
N ASP A 161 10.74 23.16 -7.07
CA ASP A 161 11.58 22.00 -7.40
C ASP A 161 11.35 20.79 -6.47
N ARG A 162 10.13 20.59 -5.97
CA ARG A 162 9.75 19.44 -5.14
C ARG A 162 9.17 18.32 -5.98
N TYR A 163 10.03 17.46 -6.52
CA TYR A 163 9.60 16.32 -7.32
C TYR A 163 10.49 15.09 -7.18
N THR A 164 9.94 13.93 -7.50
CA THR A 164 10.64 12.67 -7.66
C THR A 164 10.20 12.02 -8.97
N ALA A 165 11.14 11.74 -9.86
CA ALA A 165 10.93 11.00 -11.09
C ALA A 165 11.34 9.55 -10.89
N VAL A 166 10.45 8.63 -11.26
CA VAL A 166 10.58 7.20 -11.02
C VAL A 166 10.42 6.44 -12.34
N ARG A 167 11.27 5.46 -12.58
CA ARG A 167 11.15 4.51 -13.69
C ARG A 167 10.72 3.15 -13.15
N LEU A 168 9.81 2.49 -13.88
CA LEU A 168 9.54 1.07 -13.66
C LEU A 168 10.63 0.25 -14.36
N ASP A 169 11.35 -0.58 -13.61
CA ASP A 169 12.30 -1.52 -14.19
C ASP A 169 11.57 -2.69 -14.87
N PRO A 170 11.74 -2.91 -16.19
CA PRO A 170 11.00 -3.95 -16.89
C PRO A 170 11.44 -5.38 -16.54
N GLY A 171 12.65 -5.55 -15.98
CA GLY A 171 13.18 -6.86 -15.60
C GLY A 171 12.72 -7.29 -14.21
N SER A 172 12.84 -6.41 -13.22
CA SER A 172 12.49 -6.71 -11.83
C SER A 172 11.06 -6.29 -11.44
N GLY A 173 10.46 -5.36 -12.18
CA GLY A 173 9.20 -4.70 -11.81
C GLY A 173 9.37 -3.71 -10.65
N GLU A 174 10.60 -3.36 -10.28
CA GLU A 174 10.88 -2.42 -9.19
C GLU A 174 10.76 -0.96 -9.65
N LEU A 175 10.41 -0.09 -8.71
CA LEU A 175 10.33 1.35 -8.92
C LEU A 175 11.68 1.98 -8.54
N ILE A 176 12.40 2.53 -9.53
CA ILE A 176 13.73 3.10 -9.38
C ILE A 176 13.65 4.62 -9.43
N VAL A 177 14.26 5.31 -8.47
CA VAL A 177 14.31 6.78 -8.45
C VAL A 177 15.41 7.24 -9.41
N GLU A 178 15.03 7.98 -10.45
CA GLU A 178 15.94 8.43 -11.52
C GLU A 178 16.21 9.93 -11.44
N GLY A 179 15.32 10.67 -10.79
CA GLY A 179 15.49 12.11 -10.59
C GLY A 179 14.80 12.57 -9.33
N MET A 180 15.38 13.57 -8.69
CA MET A 180 14.84 14.18 -7.49
C MET A 180 15.18 15.67 -7.51
N GLY A 181 14.19 16.51 -7.28
CA GLY A 181 14.40 17.95 -7.20
C GLY A 181 14.99 18.40 -5.87
N GLU A 182 15.48 19.63 -5.83
CA GLU A 182 16.21 20.19 -4.69
C GLU A 182 15.29 20.73 -3.58
N GLY A 183 13.99 20.84 -3.85
CA GLY A 183 12.99 21.43 -2.96
C GLY A 183 12.73 20.66 -1.66
N TYR A 184 13.24 19.44 -1.51
CA TYR A 184 13.12 18.65 -0.28
C TYR A 184 14.20 19.04 0.73
N ARG A 185 13.89 20.05 1.56
CA ARG A 185 14.79 20.62 2.57
C ARG A 185 15.18 19.66 3.71
N GLY A 186 14.52 18.52 3.84
CA GLY A 186 14.80 17.49 4.85
C GLY A 186 15.98 16.57 4.51
N TYR A 187 16.36 16.45 3.23
CA TYR A 187 17.50 15.62 2.84
C TYR A 187 18.79 16.42 2.83
N ALA A 188 19.80 15.96 3.58
CA ALA A 188 21.17 16.38 3.34
C ALA A 188 21.62 15.96 1.93
N ALA A 189 22.54 16.70 1.32
CA ALA A 189 23.01 16.43 -0.05
C ALA A 189 23.46 14.97 -0.26
N GLY A 190 24.15 14.39 0.73
CA GLY A 190 24.59 12.98 0.69
C GLY A 190 23.43 11.96 0.72
N GLN A 191 22.32 12.28 1.39
CA GLN A 191 21.14 11.40 1.44
C GLN A 191 20.36 11.41 0.12
N ARG A 192 20.33 12.53 -0.59
CA ARG A 192 19.72 12.59 -1.94
C ARG A 192 20.49 11.71 -2.92
N ALA A 193 21.82 11.76 -2.86
CA ALA A 193 22.68 10.94 -3.71
C ALA A 193 22.46 9.43 -3.48
N SER A 194 22.20 9.00 -2.24
CA SER A 194 21.89 7.59 -1.95
C SER A 194 20.50 7.13 -2.41
N ILE A 195 19.58 8.06 -2.67
CA ILE A 195 18.23 7.74 -3.17
C ILE A 195 18.25 7.59 -4.69
N LEU A 196 19.06 8.39 -5.38
CA LEU A 196 19.20 8.30 -6.83
C LEU A 196 19.73 6.93 -7.25
N ASN A 197 19.09 6.35 -8.26
CA ASN A 197 19.28 4.98 -8.75
C ASN A 197 18.93 3.87 -7.74
N GLY A 198 18.39 4.22 -6.57
CA GLY A 198 17.87 3.28 -5.58
C GLY A 198 16.38 2.97 -5.82
N ARG A 199 15.86 1.97 -5.09
CA ARG A 199 14.43 1.70 -5.09
C ARG A 199 13.70 2.81 -4.34
N VAL A 200 12.49 3.16 -4.77
CA VAL A 200 11.60 4.09 -4.05
C VAL A 200 11.40 3.68 -2.58
N GLU A 201 11.46 2.38 -2.32
CA GLU A 201 11.25 1.74 -1.02
C GLU A 201 12.46 1.84 -0.11
N ASP A 202 13.66 1.97 -0.68
CA ASP A 202 14.93 2.07 0.05
C ASP A 202 15.20 3.51 0.50
N GLN A 203 14.14 4.31 0.66
CA GLN A 203 14.24 5.64 1.24
C GLN A 203 14.68 5.56 2.71
N PRO A 204 15.26 6.65 3.24
CA PRO A 204 15.77 6.66 4.61
C PRO A 204 14.73 6.31 5.69
N ASP A 205 13.48 6.68 5.47
CA ASP A 205 12.33 6.11 6.17
C ASP A 205 11.73 5.03 5.27
N TYR A 206 12.02 3.76 5.58
CA TYR A 206 11.59 2.61 4.79
C TYR A 206 10.07 2.50 4.68
N ASP A 207 9.36 2.75 5.79
CA ASP A 207 7.89 2.65 5.81
C ASP A 207 7.26 3.75 4.96
N TYR A 208 7.80 4.97 5.05
CA TYR A 208 7.40 6.07 4.19
C TYR A 208 7.72 5.78 2.72
N GLY A 209 8.92 5.26 2.42
CA GLY A 209 9.32 4.87 1.07
C GLY A 209 8.36 3.86 0.44
N ARG A 210 7.98 2.82 1.19
CA ARG A 210 6.97 1.85 0.76
C ARG A 210 5.59 2.47 0.59
N TRP A 211 5.16 3.34 1.50
CA TRP A 211 3.86 4.03 1.39
C TRP A 211 3.80 4.95 0.15
N VAL A 212 4.88 5.68 -0.14
CA VAL A 212 5.03 6.45 -1.39
C VAL A 212 5.03 5.52 -2.62
N GLY A 213 5.71 4.38 -2.53
CA GLY A 213 5.76 3.37 -3.58
C GLY A 213 4.38 2.85 -3.99
N ASP A 214 3.44 2.72 -3.05
CA ASP A 214 2.08 2.27 -3.35
C ASP A 214 1.30 3.26 -4.20
N GLY A 215 1.46 4.56 -3.96
CA GLY A 215 0.85 5.60 -4.80
C GLY A 215 1.33 5.51 -6.26
N PHE A 216 2.62 5.23 -6.47
CA PHE A 216 3.16 4.97 -7.81
C PHE A 216 2.57 3.72 -8.45
N ARG A 217 2.49 2.61 -7.71
CA ARG A 217 1.90 1.35 -8.19
C ARG A 217 0.42 1.49 -8.52
N GLN A 218 -0.31 2.28 -7.74
CA GLN A 218 -1.71 2.59 -8.00
C GLN A 218 -1.85 3.29 -9.36
N VAL A 219 -1.05 4.33 -9.61
CA VAL A 219 -1.06 5.04 -10.90
C VAL A 219 -0.68 4.12 -12.06
N LEU A 220 0.30 3.22 -11.87
CA LEU A 220 0.64 2.21 -12.89
C LEU A 220 -0.52 1.26 -13.19
N LYS A 221 -1.21 0.79 -12.14
CA LYS A 221 -2.33 -0.15 -12.26
C LYS A 221 -3.55 0.49 -12.90
N GLN A 222 -3.87 1.73 -12.53
CA GLN A 222 -5.07 2.44 -12.98
C GLN A 222 -4.85 3.19 -14.30
N GLY A 223 -3.61 3.54 -14.63
CA GLY A 223 -3.26 4.36 -15.80
C GLY A 223 -3.66 5.83 -15.68
N THR A 224 -4.18 6.25 -14.52
CA THR A 224 -4.69 7.60 -14.28
C THR A 224 -3.87 8.34 -13.23
N PRO A 225 -3.69 9.67 -13.34
CA PRO A 225 -3.05 10.45 -12.30
C PRO A 225 -3.76 10.33 -10.95
N LEU A 226 -2.98 10.45 -9.87
CA LEU A 226 -3.41 10.41 -8.48
C LEU A 226 -3.06 11.74 -7.82
N LEU A 227 -4.07 12.44 -7.30
CA LEU A 227 -3.91 13.66 -6.51
C LEU A 227 -4.36 13.39 -5.08
N GLU A 228 -3.53 13.72 -4.12
CA GLU A 228 -3.76 13.43 -2.71
C GLU A 228 -3.32 14.59 -1.84
N ASP A 229 -4.12 14.90 -0.82
CA ASP A 229 -3.65 15.63 0.35
C ASP A 229 -3.00 14.64 1.31
N VAL A 230 -1.83 14.98 1.84
CA VAL A 230 -0.98 14.10 2.64
C VAL A 230 -0.65 14.72 3.98
N ASP A 231 -0.73 13.89 5.02
CA ASP A 231 -0.32 14.18 6.38
C ASP A 231 0.59 13.04 6.89
N ALA A 232 1.89 13.25 6.79
CA ALA A 232 2.90 12.23 7.03
C ALA A 232 3.86 12.62 8.16
N ILE A 233 4.08 11.73 9.12
CA ILE A 233 5.15 11.82 10.12
C ILE A 233 6.31 10.97 9.61
N ILE A 234 7.40 11.63 9.18
CA ILE A 234 8.54 11.00 8.52
C ILE A 234 9.74 10.97 9.47
N ASN A 235 10.37 9.81 9.58
CA ASN A 235 11.57 9.56 10.38
C ASN A 235 12.82 9.78 9.55
N TRP A 236 13.45 10.95 9.68
CA TRP A 236 14.70 11.23 9.00
C TRP A 236 15.89 10.67 9.79
N PRO A 237 16.87 9.98 9.18
CA PRO A 237 18.04 9.52 9.91
C PRO A 237 18.78 10.69 10.56
N GLY A 238 19.05 10.56 11.86
CA GLY A 238 19.77 11.57 12.64
C GLY A 238 18.94 12.80 12.99
N ALA A 239 17.62 12.79 12.78
CA ALA A 239 16.73 13.86 13.21
C ALA A 239 15.46 13.31 13.85
N GLU A 240 14.83 14.14 14.68
CA GLU A 240 13.52 13.83 15.25
C GLU A 240 12.46 13.66 14.15
N PRO A 241 11.47 12.77 14.34
CA PRO A 241 10.34 12.63 13.44
C PRO A 241 9.66 13.97 13.21
N ARG A 242 9.33 14.28 11.95
CA ARG A 242 8.66 15.53 11.58
C ARG A 242 7.38 15.26 10.83
N ARG A 243 6.33 16.00 11.18
CA ARG A 243 5.06 16.04 10.44
C ARG A 243 5.23 16.91 9.19
N HIS A 244 4.79 16.40 8.05
CA HIS A 244 4.80 17.05 6.74
C HIS A 244 3.37 17.05 6.22
N LEU A 245 2.92 18.23 5.83
CA LEU A 245 1.58 18.47 5.28
C LEU A 245 1.74 18.99 3.86
N TYR A 246 1.28 18.23 2.88
CA TYR A 246 1.47 18.58 1.47
C TYR A 246 0.40 17.95 0.58
N THR A 247 0.08 18.62 -0.52
CA THR A 247 -0.63 17.99 -1.63
C THR A 247 0.40 17.36 -2.57
N ARG A 248 0.16 16.14 -3.04
CA ARG A 248 0.99 15.42 -4.01
C ARG A 248 0.19 15.03 -5.23
N LEU A 249 0.79 15.22 -6.40
CA LEU A 249 0.31 14.68 -7.67
C LEU A 249 1.30 13.62 -8.16
N VAL A 250 0.80 12.41 -8.43
CA VAL A 250 1.53 11.33 -9.09
C VAL A 250 0.92 11.11 -10.47
N LEU A 251 1.71 11.15 -11.53
CA LEU A 251 1.20 10.97 -12.90
C LEU A 251 2.17 10.16 -13.77
N PRO A 252 1.67 9.44 -14.79
CA PRO A 252 2.52 8.82 -15.80
C PRO A 252 3.04 9.88 -16.78
N ILE A 253 4.36 9.86 -16.98
CA ILE A 253 5.04 10.63 -18.01
C ILE A 253 5.69 9.63 -18.95
N ALA A 254 5.21 9.45 -20.19
CA ALA A 254 5.82 8.42 -21.03
C ALA A 254 7.17 8.90 -21.57
N ARG A 255 8.19 8.02 -21.57
CA ARG A 255 9.43 8.23 -22.32
C ARG A 255 9.38 7.40 -23.59
N LYS A 256 10.01 7.88 -24.66
CA LYS A 256 10.15 7.13 -25.93
C LYS A 256 10.70 5.72 -25.63
N LYS A 257 10.19 4.70 -26.35
CA LYS A 257 10.57 3.27 -26.31
C LYS A 257 9.94 2.39 -25.20
N GLY A 258 8.66 2.56 -24.88
CA GLY A 258 7.92 1.59 -24.06
C GLY A 258 8.33 1.55 -22.58
N GLU A 259 9.19 2.45 -22.14
CA GLU A 259 9.52 2.64 -20.73
C GLU A 259 8.44 3.47 -20.05
N THR A 260 7.94 2.94 -18.93
CA THR A 260 6.98 3.68 -18.10
C THR A 260 7.72 4.48 -17.05
N TRP A 261 7.54 5.79 -17.10
CA TRP A 261 8.05 6.72 -16.10
C TRP A 261 6.87 7.38 -15.38
N LEU A 262 7.09 7.68 -14.11
CA LEU A 262 6.14 8.33 -13.23
C LEU A 262 6.80 9.58 -12.66
N LEU A 263 6.00 10.63 -12.48
CA LEU A 263 6.40 11.85 -11.81
C LEU A 263 5.53 12.03 -10.57
N SER A 264 6.16 12.14 -9.42
CA SER A 264 5.53 12.63 -8.20
C SER A 264 6.00 14.06 -7.95
N ALA A 265 5.08 15.02 -7.90
CA ALA A 265 5.38 16.40 -7.57
C ALA A 265 4.51 16.85 -6.39
N SER A 266 5.04 17.72 -5.53
CA SER A 266 4.35 18.11 -4.28
C SER A 266 4.38 19.60 -4.00
N LEU A 267 3.41 20.06 -3.23
CA LEU A 267 3.30 21.42 -2.72
C LEU A 267 2.98 21.37 -1.23
N GLU A 268 3.78 22.02 -0.40
CA GLU A 268 3.51 22.11 1.05
C GLU A 268 2.24 22.90 1.32
N ARG A 269 1.44 22.43 2.28
CA ARG A 269 0.11 22.95 2.60
C ARG A 269 -0.11 22.83 4.11
N SER A 270 -0.09 23.95 4.83
CA SER A 270 -0.25 23.98 6.28
C SER A 270 -1.71 23.85 6.75
N ASP A 271 -2.67 23.90 5.83
CA ASP A 271 -4.11 23.86 6.07
C ASP A 271 -4.71 22.45 5.96
N ILE A 272 -3.89 21.44 5.66
CA ILE A 272 -4.29 20.03 5.68
C ILE A 272 -4.24 19.52 7.12
N ASP A 273 -5.35 18.96 7.60
CA ASP A 273 -5.37 18.20 8.85
C ASP A 273 -6.21 16.94 8.70
N LEU A 274 -5.54 15.82 8.39
CA LEU A 274 -6.19 14.52 8.22
C LEU A 274 -6.32 13.75 9.54
N ARG A 275 -5.77 14.29 10.64
CA ARG A 275 -5.71 13.61 11.94
C ARG A 275 -6.86 13.98 12.85
N SER A 276 -7.43 15.18 12.72
CA SER A 276 -8.59 15.62 13.52
C SER A 276 -9.87 14.84 13.22
N GLY A 277 -9.99 14.20 12.06
CA GLY A 277 -11.13 13.33 11.70
C GLY A 277 -11.03 11.88 12.21
N SER A 278 -9.85 11.44 12.67
CA SER A 278 -9.58 10.01 12.98
C SER A 278 -9.79 9.64 14.45
N GLN A 279 -10.27 10.55 15.30
CA GLN A 279 -10.51 10.31 16.73
C GLN A 279 -11.97 9.99 17.12
N GLY A 280 -12.90 9.88 16.16
CA GLY A 280 -14.30 9.55 16.44
C GLY A 280 -14.60 8.05 16.34
N GLY A 281 -14.34 7.27 17.40
CA GLY A 281 -14.62 5.84 17.37
C GLY A 281 -14.28 5.05 18.62
N LEU A 282 -14.64 5.55 19.80
CA LEU A 282 -14.71 4.78 21.03
C LEU A 282 -15.75 5.47 21.95
N GLU A 283 -17.03 5.30 21.60
CA GLU A 283 -18.08 5.37 22.61
C GLU A 283 -17.91 4.13 23.49
N ILE A 284 -17.29 4.33 24.66
CA ILE A 284 -17.38 3.39 25.76
C ILE A 284 -18.86 3.40 26.17
N VAL A 285 -19.60 2.37 25.77
CA VAL A 285 -20.89 2.05 26.38
C VAL A 285 -20.59 1.40 27.73
N ASP A 286 -20.34 2.23 28.73
CA ASP A 286 -20.46 1.84 30.14
C ASP A 286 -21.93 1.92 30.49
N ASP A 287 -22.66 0.83 30.27
CA ASP A 287 -23.92 0.57 30.94
C ASP A 287 -24.18 -0.94 30.90
N LEU A 288 -23.82 -1.63 32.00
CA LEU A 288 -24.46 -2.85 32.50
C LEU A 288 -23.78 -3.32 33.80
N VAL A 289 -23.85 -2.50 34.85
CA VAL A 289 -23.93 -3.02 36.24
C VAL A 289 -24.78 -2.05 37.06
N SER A 290 -26.09 -2.27 37.12
CA SER A 290 -26.98 -1.96 38.25
C SER A 290 -28.39 -2.44 37.91
N GLY A 291 -28.80 -3.56 38.52
CA GLY A 291 -30.13 -4.15 38.39
C GLY A 291 -30.11 -5.62 38.74
#